data_AF-T2ISI2-F1
#
_entry.id   AF-T2ISI2-F1
#
_cell.length_a   1.000
_cell.length_b   1.000
_cell.length_c   1.000
_cell.angle_alpha   90.00
_cell.angle_beta   90.00
_cell.angle_gamma   90.00
#
_symmetry.space_group_name_H-M   'P 1'
#
loop_
_entity.id
_entity.type
_entity.pdbx_description
1 polymer ?
#
loop_
_entity_poly.entity_id
_entity_poly.type
_entity_poly.pdbx_seq_one_letter_code
_entity_poly.pdbx_strand_id
1 'polypeptide(L)'
;MLAAEKKNQKIAVEIKSFIQTAAVSEFHTALGQFINYRTILKESEPNRILYLAIPDDTYNSLFQTRFVQKIMIDYKLKLIIYKPTEEVIQQWIS
;
A
#
# COMPACT_ATOMS: atom_id res chain seq x y z
N MET A 1 -9.81 -1.28 4.09
CA MET A 1 -9.43 0.14 3.92
C MET A 1 -9.80 0.99 5.13
N LEU A 2 -8.89 1.85 5.58
CA LEU A 2 -9.11 2.89 6.57
C LEU A 2 -9.03 4.27 5.92
N ALA A 3 -9.77 5.25 6.44
CA ALA A 3 -9.66 6.65 6.05
C ALA A 3 -9.04 7.46 7.20
N ALA A 4 -8.12 8.37 6.89
CA ALA A 4 -7.50 9.23 7.89
C ALA A 4 -7.28 10.65 7.34
N GLU A 5 -7.16 11.62 8.24
CA GLU A 5 -6.91 13.02 7.92
C GLU A 5 -6.00 13.69 8.94
N LYS A 6 -5.05 14.51 8.48
CA LYS A 6 -4.22 15.36 9.33
C LYS A 6 -3.83 16.63 8.59
N LYS A 7 -4.04 17.81 9.19
CA LYS A 7 -3.69 19.12 8.61
C LYS A 7 -4.15 19.26 7.14
N ASN A 8 -5.42 18.94 6.86
CA ASN A 8 -6.04 18.93 5.53
C ASN A 8 -5.48 17.92 4.51
N GLN A 9 -4.56 17.03 4.91
CA GLN A 9 -4.14 15.90 4.09
C GLN A 9 -5.03 14.69 4.39
N LYS A 10 -5.79 14.25 3.37
CA LYS A 10 -6.66 13.08 3.45
C LYS A 10 -5.97 11.88 2.83
N ILE A 11 -5.98 10.76 3.53
CA ILE A 11 -5.48 9.48 3.00
C ILE A 11 -6.52 8.39 3.13
N ALA A 12 -6.43 7.43 2.23
CA ALA A 12 -6.99 6.09 2.37
C ALA A 12 -5.83 5.11 2.53
N VAL A 13 -5.97 4.14 3.43
CA VAL A 13 -4.94 3.13 3.68
C VAL A 13 -5.55 1.75 3.52
N GLU A 14 -5.07 0.99 2.54
CA GLU A 14 -5.38 -0.43 2.42
C GLU A 14 -4.28 -1.23 3.12
N ILE A 15 -4.64 -1.96 4.18
CA ILE A 15 -3.68 -2.71 4.99
C ILE A 15 -3.61 -4.15 4.47
N LYS A 16 -2.41 -4.65 4.22
CA LYS A 16 -2.13 -6.05 3.91
C LYS A 16 -1.12 -6.61 4.90
N SER A 17 -1.25 -7.88 5.21
CA SER A 17 -0.38 -8.55 6.17
C SER A 17 0.57 -9.55 5.52
N PHE A 18 0.30 -10.02 4.29
CA PHE A 18 1.18 -10.93 3.55
C PHE A 18 1.57 -12.22 4.31
N ILE A 19 0.67 -12.68 5.20
CA ILE A 19 0.87 -13.87 6.04
C ILE A 19 0.61 -15.18 5.26
N GLN A 20 -0.06 -15.12 4.11
CA GLN A 20 -0.39 -16.31 3.33
C GLN A 20 0.83 -16.90 2.63
N THR A 21 0.83 -18.23 2.49
CA THR A 21 1.93 -18.99 1.85
C THR A 21 2.23 -18.55 0.41
N ALA A 22 1.27 -17.90 -0.26
CA ALA A 22 1.37 -17.46 -1.65
C ALA A 22 1.44 -15.93 -1.77
N ALA A 23 2.50 -15.31 -1.25
CA ALA A 23 2.68 -13.86 -1.20
C ALA A 23 2.58 -13.15 -2.57
N VAL A 24 2.98 -13.82 -3.67
CA VAL A 24 2.83 -13.28 -5.05
C VAL A 24 1.35 -13.19 -5.46
N SER A 25 0.55 -14.18 -5.11
CA SER A 25 -0.90 -14.16 -5.39
C SER A 25 -1.57 -13.02 -4.60
N GLU A 26 -1.21 -12.88 -3.32
CA GLU A 26 -1.71 -11.78 -2.48
C GLU A 26 -1.30 -10.41 -3.04
N PHE A 27 -0.08 -10.29 -3.58
CA PHE A 27 0.36 -9.09 -4.27
C PHE A 27 -0.50 -8.76 -5.49
N HIS A 28 -0.83 -9.74 -6.33
CA HIS A 28 -1.71 -9.53 -7.48
C HIS A 28 -3.10 -9.04 -7.05
N THR A 29 -3.67 -9.62 -5.98
CA THR A 29 -4.93 -9.16 -5.41
C THR A 29 -4.82 -7.73 -4.86
N ALA A 30 -3.77 -7.44 -4.09
CA ALA A 30 -3.54 -6.11 -3.51
C ALA A 30 -3.37 -5.04 -4.60
N LEU A 31 -2.65 -5.35 -5.68
CA LEU A 31 -2.49 -4.47 -6.84
C LEU A 31 -3.83 -4.19 -7.53
N GLY A 32 -4.63 -5.22 -7.79
CA GLY A 32 -5.95 -5.07 -8.40
C GLY A 32 -6.88 -4.19 -7.55
N GLN A 33 -6.90 -4.44 -6.23
CA GLN A 33 -7.64 -3.62 -5.28
C GLN A 33 -7.15 -2.17 -5.26
N PHE A 34 -5.84 -1.95 -5.23
CA PHE A 34 -5.25 -0.61 -5.28
C PHE A 34 -5.69 0.16 -6.53
N ILE A 35 -5.64 -0.47 -7.70
CA ILE A 35 -6.05 0.16 -8.97
C ILE A 35 -7.53 0.53 -8.91
N ASN A 36 -8.41 -0.40 -8.51
CA ASN A 36 -9.85 -0.17 -8.45
C ASN A 36 -10.22 0.95 -7.48
N TYR A 37 -9.68 0.91 -6.26
CA TYR A 37 -9.97 1.94 -5.26
C TYR A 37 -9.40 3.30 -5.63
N ARG A 38 -8.20 3.34 -6.23
CA ARG A 38 -7.65 4.61 -6.72
C ARG A 38 -8.52 5.21 -7.82
N THR A 39 -9.11 4.40 -8.70
CA THR A 39 -10.03 4.89 -9.73
C THR A 39 -11.28 5.50 -9.09
N ILE A 40 -11.90 4.80 -8.12
CA ILE A 40 -13.08 5.31 -7.41
C ILE A 40 -12.76 6.61 -6.66
N LEU A 41 -11.64 6.67 -5.94
CA LEU A 41 -11.24 7.85 -5.17
C LEU A 41 -10.98 9.07 -6.06
N LYS A 42 -10.47 8.89 -7.28
CA LYS A 42 -10.29 10.00 -8.23
C LYS A 42 -11.62 10.68 -8.58
N GLU A 43 -12.73 9.93 -8.58
CA GLU A 43 -14.05 10.45 -8.91
C GLU A 43 -14.77 11.02 -7.67
N SER A 44 -14.69 10.32 -6.53
CA SER A 44 -15.47 10.68 -5.33
C SER A 44 -14.74 11.59 -4.35
N GLU A 45 -13.44 11.42 -4.16
CA GLU A 45 -12.61 12.16 -3.20
C GLU A 45 -11.21 12.44 -3.79
N PRO A 46 -11.08 13.27 -4.84
CA PRO A 46 -9.85 13.40 -5.63
C PRO A 46 -8.63 13.87 -4.82
N ASN A 47 -8.86 14.51 -3.68
CA ASN A 47 -7.80 14.96 -2.77
C ASN A 47 -7.37 13.89 -1.75
N ARG A 48 -8.00 12.71 -1.75
CA ARG A 48 -7.66 11.60 -0.85
C ARG A 48 -6.64 10.68 -1.52
N ILE A 49 -5.45 10.62 -0.94
CA ILE A 49 -4.34 9.81 -1.47
C ILE A 49 -4.44 8.38 -0.94
N LEU A 50 -4.46 7.38 -1.84
CA LEU A 50 -4.44 5.97 -1.45
C LEU A 50 -3.00 5.48 -1.22
N TYR A 51 -2.79 4.85 -0.06
CA TYR A 51 -1.58 4.13 0.30
C TYR A 51 -1.88 2.64 0.53
N LEU A 52 -0.92 1.79 0.16
CA LEU A 52 -0.88 0.39 0.56
C LEU A 52 0.04 0.26 1.78
N ALA A 53 -0.51 -0.16 2.91
CA ALA A 53 0.26 -0.42 4.12
C ALA A 53 0.70 -1.90 4.16
N ILE A 54 2.01 -2.12 4.28
CA ILE A 54 2.63 -3.44 4.33
C ILE A 54 3.62 -3.55 5.50
N PRO A 55 3.82 -4.76 6.07
CA PRO A 55 4.85 -5.02 7.05
C PRO A 55 6.26 -4.73 6.51
N ASP A 56 7.19 -4.43 7.42
CA ASP A 56 8.60 -4.21 7.10
C ASP A 56 9.30 -5.46 6.55
N ASP A 57 9.00 -6.65 7.07
CA ASP A 57 9.52 -7.92 6.55
C ASP A 57 9.12 -8.16 5.09
N THR A 58 7.87 -7.85 4.74
CA THR A 58 7.30 -7.94 3.40
C THR A 58 7.94 -6.92 2.47
N TYR A 59 8.15 -5.70 2.97
CA TYR A 59 8.85 -4.66 2.24
C TYR A 59 10.29 -5.09 1.90
N ASN A 60 11.01 -5.63 2.87
CA ASN A 60 12.41 -6.04 2.76
C ASN A 60 12.63 -7.35 2.01
N SER A 61 11.56 -8.09 1.69
CA SER A 61 11.61 -9.34 0.93
C SER A 61 10.92 -9.19 -0.43
N LEU A 62 9.63 -9.54 -0.53
CA LEU A 62 8.86 -9.56 -1.77
C LEU A 62 8.94 -8.24 -2.54
N PHE A 63 8.82 -7.11 -1.84
CA PHE A 63 8.80 -5.80 -2.49
C PHE A 63 10.20 -5.34 -2.93
N GLN A 64 11.30 -5.94 -2.48
CA GLN A 64 12.63 -5.68 -3.05
C GLN A 64 12.90 -6.45 -4.34
N THR A 65 12.04 -7.38 -4.72
CA THR A 65 12.20 -8.11 -5.98
C THR A 65 12.06 -7.17 -7.18
N ARG A 66 12.87 -7.39 -8.22
CA ARG A 66 12.84 -6.58 -9.45
C ARG A 66 11.45 -6.51 -10.08
N PHE A 67 10.69 -7.61 -10.00
CA PHE A 67 9.32 -7.69 -10.49
C PHE A 67 8.39 -6.72 -9.77
N VAL A 68 8.32 -6.79 -8.43
CA VAL A 68 7.43 -5.92 -7.64
C VAL A 68 7.87 -4.46 -7.72
N GLN A 69 9.17 -4.19 -7.66
CA GLN A 69 9.69 -2.82 -7.84
C GLN A 69 9.26 -2.20 -9.17
N LYS A 70 9.33 -2.95 -10.27
CA LYS A 70 8.89 -2.46 -11.58
C LYS A 70 7.39 -2.11 -11.57
N ILE A 71 6.56 -2.98 -11.01
CA ILE A 71 5.12 -2.74 -10.88
C ILE A 71 4.84 -1.51 -10.00
N MET A 72 5.56 -1.35 -8.88
CA MET A 72 5.41 -0.18 -8.01
C MET A 72 5.67 1.13 -8.77
N ILE A 73 6.71 1.15 -9.61
CA ILE A 73 7.06 2.31 -10.42
C ILE A 73 5.99 2.56 -11.49
N ASP A 74 5.66 1.54 -12.29
CA ASP A 74 4.72 1.64 -13.41
C ASP A 74 3.33 2.09 -12.95
N TYR A 75 2.87 1.57 -11.80
CA TYR A 75 1.57 1.90 -11.24
C TYR A 75 1.61 3.02 -10.21
N LYS A 76 2.77 3.62 -9.92
CA LYS A 76 2.96 4.70 -8.93
C LYS A 76 2.34 4.33 -7.58
N LEU A 77 2.70 3.16 -7.06
CA LEU A 77 2.22 2.68 -5.77
C LEU A 77 2.82 3.55 -4.66
N LYS A 78 1.96 4.04 -3.77
CA LYS A 78 2.37 4.72 -2.55
C LYS A 78 2.28 3.74 -1.39
N LEU A 79 3.34 3.66 -0.59
CA LEU A 79 3.45 2.67 0.48
C LEU A 79 3.56 3.31 1.86
N ILE A 80 2.99 2.63 2.85
CA ILE A 80 3.28 2.82 4.26
C ILE A 80 3.93 1.53 4.75
N ILE A 81 5.14 1.62 5.27
CA ILE A 81 5.85 0.48 5.85
C ILE A 81 5.67 0.57 7.35
N TYR A 82 5.07 -0.45 7.96
CA TYR A 82 4.83 -0.51 9.40
C TYR A 82 5.54 -1.73 10.01
N LYS A 83 5.92 -1.62 11.27
CA LYS A 83 6.50 -2.72 12.04
C LYS A 83 5.44 -3.30 12.97
N PRO A 84 4.91 -4.50 12.71
CA PRO A 84 3.79 -5.04 13.48
C PRO A 84 4.09 -5.19 14.99
N THR A 85 5.32 -5.54 15.35
CA THR A 85 5.71 -5.79 16.75
C THR A 85 5.83 -4.54 17.61
N GLU A 86 6.10 -3.39 17.00
CA GLU A 86 6.23 -2.10 17.69
C GLU A 86 5.01 -1.19 17.47
N GLU A 87 4.10 -1.58 16.58
CA GLU A 87 2.91 -0.80 16.18
C GLU A 87 3.25 0.61 15.66
N VAL A 88 4.41 0.76 15.02
CA VAL A 88 4.89 2.03 14.46
C VAL A 88 4.93 2.03 12.94
N ILE A 89 4.72 3.21 12.36
CA ILE A 89 5.02 3.48 10.95
C ILE A 89 6.50 3.80 10.85
N GLN A 90 7.25 3.00 10.09
CA GLN A 90 8.67 3.19 9.88
C GLN A 90 8.96 4.16 8.73
N GLN A 91 8.22 4.04 7.64
CA GLN A 91 8.51 4.81 6.42
C GLN A 91 7.26 5.03 5.55
N TRP A 92 7.27 6.15 4.83
CA TRP A 92 6.32 6.48 3.77
C TRP A 92 7.06 6.56 2.44
N ILE A 93 6.53 5.92 1.40
CA ILE A 93 7.04 5.99 0.02
C ILE A 93 5.96 6.60 -0.87
N SER A 94 6.31 7.65 -1.62
CA SER A 94 5.38 8.47 -2.39
C SER A 94 5.73 8.58 -3.86
#